data_AF-A0A1F1GBE4-F1
#
_entry.id   AF-A0A1F1GBE4-F1
#
_cell.length_a   1.000
_cell.length_b   1.000
_cell.length_c   1.000
_cell.angle_alpha   90.00
_cell.angle_beta   90.00
_cell.angle_gamma   90.00
#
_symmetry.space_group_name_H-M   'P 1'
#
loop_
_entity.id
_entity.type
_entity.pdbx_description
1 polymer ?
#
loop_
_entity_poly.entity_id
_entity_poly.type
_entity_poly.pdbx_seq_one_letter_code
_entity_poly.pdbx_strand_id
1 'polypeptide(L)'
;MRLFPKTSTWPANYRFAYILVWAGAIITVLAAIALALLGSDGLTLGIMIVVALYCIAMAVLMPRWALNGQEEAAKRARAKEARDELRRVKKQK
;
A
#
# COMPACT_ATOMS: atom_id res chain seq x y z
N MET A 1 18.40 -8.92 6.87
CA MET A 1 17.06 -8.32 6.66
C MET A 1 16.03 -9.26 7.28
N ARG A 2 15.05 -8.78 8.06
CA ARG A 2 13.98 -9.66 8.55
C ARG A 2 13.12 -10.09 7.36
N LEU A 3 12.91 -11.40 7.18
CA LEU A 3 12.10 -11.94 6.08
C LEU A 3 10.65 -11.44 6.11
N PHE A 4 10.15 -11.15 7.32
CA PHE A 4 8.81 -10.62 7.55
C PHE A 4 8.89 -9.24 8.19
N PRO A 5 8.37 -8.18 7.53
CA PRO A 5 8.34 -6.85 8.12
C PRO A 5 7.38 -6.81 9.31
N LYS A 6 7.72 -6.03 10.35
CA LYS A 6 6.80 -5.73 11.46
C LYS A 6 5.73 -4.74 10.95
N THR A 7 4.69 -5.26 10.31
CA THR A 7 3.61 -4.45 9.71
C THR A 7 2.69 -3.81 10.75
N SER A 8 2.78 -4.19 12.03
CA SER A 8 1.97 -3.65 13.11
C SER A 8 2.21 -2.16 13.38
N THR A 9 3.40 -1.64 13.03
CA THR A 9 3.74 -0.22 13.20
C THR A 9 3.30 0.63 12.02
N TRP A 10 2.81 0.03 10.94
CA TRP A 10 2.45 0.77 9.73
C TRP A 10 1.08 1.45 9.85
N PRO A 11 0.87 2.59 9.19
CA PRO A 11 -0.45 3.17 9.00
C PRO A 11 -1.46 2.15 8.44
N ALA A 12 -2.71 2.20 8.88
CA ALA A 12 -3.74 1.24 8.48
C ALA A 12 -3.99 1.22 6.96
N ASN A 13 -3.99 2.39 6.31
CA ASN A 13 -4.09 2.52 4.86
C ASN A 13 -2.89 1.88 4.14
N TYR A 14 -1.69 2.02 4.70
CA TYR A 14 -0.47 1.41 4.14
C TYR A 14 -0.50 -0.12 4.26
N ARG A 15 -0.97 -0.64 5.40
CA ARG A 15 -1.20 -2.09 5.60
C ARG A 15 -2.23 -2.63 4.62
N PHE A 16 -3.32 -1.90 4.41
CA PHE A 16 -4.36 -2.27 3.46
C PHE A 16 -3.81 -2.33 2.02
N ALA A 17 -3.07 -1.30 1.60
CA ALA A 17 -2.41 -1.29 0.30
C ALA A 17 -1.44 -2.47 0.14
N TYR A 18 -0.67 -2.80 1.18
CA TYR A 18 0.23 -3.95 1.16
C TYR A 18 -0.51 -5.29 0.98
N ILE A 19 -1.66 -5.46 1.64
CA ILE A 19 -2.51 -6.65 1.46
C ILE A 19 -3.08 -6.70 0.04
N LEU A 20 -3.54 -5.57 -0.50
CA LEU A 20 -4.06 -5.50 -1.87
C LEU A 20 -3.02 -5.84 -2.92
N VAL A 21 -1.76 -5.47 -2.70
CA VAL A 21 -0.66 -5.83 -3.60
C VAL A 21 -0.46 -7.35 -3.63
N TRP A 22 -0.48 -8.02 -2.47
CA TRP A 22 -0.44 -9.48 -2.40
C TRP A 22 -1.66 -10.14 -3.06
N ALA A 23 -2.86 -9.63 -2.78
CA ALA A 23 -4.08 -10.12 -3.42
C ALA A 23 -4.04 -9.95 -4.94
N GLY A 24 -3.57 -8.79 -5.42
CA GLY A 24 -3.38 -8.50 -6.84
C GLY A 24 -2.42 -9.48 -7.51
N ALA A 25 -1.28 -9.78 -6.89
CA ALA A 25 -0.34 -10.79 -7.39
C ALA A 25 -1.00 -12.17 -7.54
N ILE A 26 -1.75 -12.62 -6.52
CA ILE A 26 -2.41 -13.94 -6.54
C ILE A 26 -3.49 -13.97 -7.63
N ILE A 27 -4.37 -12.97 -7.66
CA ILE A 27 -5.49 -12.91 -8.61
C ILE A 27 -4.96 -12.87 -10.04
N THR A 28 -3.94 -12.05 -10.32
CA THR A 28 -3.39 -11.90 -11.68
C THR A 28 -2.67 -13.15 -12.16
N VAL A 29 -1.94 -13.85 -11.29
CA VAL A 29 -1.32 -15.14 -11.63
C VAL A 29 -2.38 -16.19 -11.94
N LEU A 30 -3.42 -16.32 -11.10
CA LEU A 30 -4.51 -17.27 -11.34
C LEU A 30 -5.29 -16.94 -12.62
N ALA A 31 -5.56 -15.66 -12.86
CA ALA A 31 -6.22 -15.19 -14.07
C ALA A 31 -5.36 -15.47 -15.32
N ALA A 32 -4.05 -15.23 -15.27
CA ALA A 32 -3.13 -15.55 -16.36
C ALA A 32 -3.16 -17.03 -16.72
N ILE A 33 -3.12 -17.92 -15.71
CA ILE A 33 -3.19 -19.37 -15.90
C ILE A 33 -4.54 -19.75 -16.55
N ALA A 34 -5.65 -19.25 -16.00
CA ALA A 34 -6.98 -19.54 -16.55
C ALA A 34 -7.13 -19.04 -18.00
N LEU A 35 -6.68 -17.83 -18.31
CA LEU A 35 -6.72 -17.26 -19.65
C LEU A 35 -5.83 -18.02 -20.64
N ALA A 36 -4.66 -18.49 -20.19
CA ALA A 36 -3.79 -19.32 -21.02
C ALA A 36 -4.46 -20.65 -21.37
N LEU A 37 -5.14 -21.29 -20.41
CA LEU A 37 -5.90 -22.52 -20.65
C LEU A 37 -7.10 -22.31 -21.58
N LEU A 38 -7.68 -21.10 -21.60
CA LEU A 38 -8.79 -20.73 -22.47
C LEU A 38 -8.35 -20.22 -23.86
N GLY A 39 -7.04 -20.17 -24.14
CA GLY A 39 -6.51 -19.75 -25.44
C GLY A 39 -6.54 -18.24 -25.68
N SER A 40 -6.42 -17.43 -24.63
CA SER A 40 -6.28 -15.96 -24.75
C SER A 40 -5.04 -15.56 -25.56
N ASP A 41 -5.08 -14.38 -26.17
CA ASP A 41 -4.01 -13.86 -27.00
C ASP A 41 -2.75 -13.49 -26.19
N GLY A 42 -1.61 -13.46 -26.89
CA GLY A 42 -0.31 -13.22 -26.26
C GLY A 42 -0.17 -11.84 -25.62
N LEU A 43 -0.87 -10.82 -26.11
CA LEU A 43 -0.81 -9.48 -25.52
C LEU A 43 -1.50 -9.46 -24.16
N THR A 44 -2.70 -10.05 -24.07
CA THR A 44 -3.42 -10.16 -22.79
C THR A 44 -2.60 -10.92 -21.74
N LEU A 45 -2.02 -12.06 -22.11
CA LEU A 45 -1.15 -12.84 -21.21
C LEU A 45 0.11 -12.06 -20.81
N GLY A 46 0.73 -11.35 -21.75
CA GLY A 46 1.88 -10.49 -21.50
C GLY A 46 1.58 -9.39 -20.48
N ILE A 47 0.43 -8.72 -20.60
CA ILE A 47 -0.03 -7.71 -19.64
C ILE A 47 -0.22 -8.35 -18.26
N MET A 48 -0.87 -9.51 -18.17
CA MET A 48 -1.10 -10.18 -16.89
C MET A 48 0.22 -10.54 -16.18
N ILE A 49 1.22 -11.04 -16.93
CA ILE A 49 2.54 -11.34 -16.39
C ILE A 49 3.22 -10.07 -15.85
N VAL A 50 3.19 -8.98 -16.61
CA VAL A 50 3.79 -7.70 -16.19
C VAL A 50 3.12 -7.17 -14.92
N VAL A 51 1.80 -7.24 -14.83
CA VAL A 51 1.06 -6.81 -13.63
C VAL A 51 1.40 -7.69 -12.44
N ALA A 52 1.50 -9.01 -12.62
CA ALA A 52 1.90 -9.92 -11.55
C ALA A 52 3.30 -9.60 -11.03
N LEU A 53 4.27 -9.36 -11.93
CA LEU A 53 5.63 -8.95 -11.57
C LEU A 53 5.65 -7.60 -10.84
N TYR A 54 4.84 -6.64 -11.29
CA TYR A 54 4.70 -5.34 -10.63
C TYR A 54 4.18 -5.49 -9.20
N CYS A 55 3.14 -6.30 -8.99
CA CYS A 55 2.62 -6.57 -7.65
C CYS A 55 3.68 -7.23 -6.75
N ILE A 56 4.42 -8.23 -7.27
CA ILE A 56 5.50 -8.88 -6.50
C ILE A 56 6.60 -7.86 -6.15
N ALA A 57 7.03 -7.05 -7.11
CA ALA A 57 8.04 -6.01 -6.87
C ALA A 57 7.58 -5.02 -5.79
N MET A 58 6.33 -4.56 -5.86
CA MET A 58 5.75 -3.68 -4.84
C MET A 58 5.70 -4.34 -3.46
N ALA A 59 5.33 -5.63 -3.37
CA ALA A 59 5.33 -6.35 -2.09
C ALA A 59 6.74 -6.40 -1.46
N VAL A 60 7.80 -6.48 -2.28
CA VAL A 60 9.19 -6.49 -1.80
C VAL A 60 9.68 -5.08 -1.43
N LEU A 61 9.26 -4.05 -2.17
CA LEU A 61 9.75 -2.68 -1.99
C LEU A 61 9.00 -1.88 -0.93
N MET A 62 7.69 -2.06 -0.81
CA MET A 62 6.85 -1.34 0.17
C MET A 62 7.39 -1.42 1.61
N PRO A 63 7.89 -2.55 2.12
CA PRO A 63 8.48 -2.60 3.46
C PRO A 63 9.60 -1.58 3.72
N ARG A 64 10.32 -1.16 2.67
CA ARG A 64 11.39 -0.16 2.77
C ARG A 64 10.87 1.28 2.81
N TRP A 65 9.67 1.51 2.30
CA TRP A 65 9.02 2.82 2.25
C TRP A 65 7.98 3.01 3.35
N ALA A 66 7.74 1.99 4.17
CA ALA A 66 6.72 2.03 5.19
C ALA A 66 7.07 3.04 6.29
N LEU A 67 6.24 4.06 6.42
CA LEU A 67 6.36 5.06 7.48
C LEU A 67 5.87 4.47 8.82
N ASN A 68 6.40 4.99 9.93
CA ASN A 68 5.92 4.63 11.26
C ASN A 68 4.58 5.34 11.53
N GLY A 69 3.49 4.56 11.62
CA GLY A 69 2.13 5.07 11.79
C GLY A 69 1.91 5.79 13.11
N GLN A 70 2.66 5.45 14.16
CA GLN A 70 2.61 6.18 15.43
C GLN A 70 3.20 7.59 15.30
N GLU A 71 4.32 7.73 14.58
CA GLU A 71 4.94 9.03 14.34
C GLU A 71 4.07 9.92 13.45
N GLU A 72 3.44 9.34 12.43
CA GLU A 72 2.47 10.06 11.60
C GLU A 72 1.25 10.52 12.40
N ALA A 73 0.68 9.65 13.24
CA ALA A 73 -0.45 10.01 14.10
C ALA A 73 -0.08 11.14 15.07
N ALA A 74 1.10 11.08 15.68
CA ALA A 74 1.61 12.12 16.57
C ALA A 74 1.88 13.45 15.83
N LYS A 75 2.38 13.41 14.58
CA LYS A 75 2.52 14.61 13.75
C LYS A 75 1.16 15.22 13.40
N ARG A 76 0.17 14.39 13.06
CA ARG A 76 -1.20 14.85 12.76
C ARG A 76 -1.90 15.44 13.99
N ALA A 77 -1.70 14.85 15.17
CA ALA A 77 -2.23 15.38 16.43
C ALA A 77 -1.66 16.77 16.73
N ARG A 78 -0.33 16.93 16.68
CA ARG A 78 0.34 18.23 16.87
C ARG A 78 -0.11 19.29 15.86
N ALA A 79 -0.28 18.91 14.58
CA ALA A 79 -0.79 19.81 13.56
C ALA A 79 -2.25 20.22 13.81
N LYS A 80 -3.06 19.34 14.41
CA LYS A 80 -4.43 19.65 14.81
C LYS A 80 -4.47 20.63 15.99
N GLU A 81 -3.66 20.38 17.02
CA GLU A 81 -3.55 21.27 18.20
C GLU A 81 -3.13 22.68 17.79
N ALA A 82 -2.06 22.82 16.99
CA ALA A 82 -1.61 24.12 16.50
C ALA A 82 -2.69 24.86 15.68
N ARG A 83 -3.48 24.13 14.89
CA ARG A 83 -4.63 24.71 14.15
C ARG A 83 -5.75 25.16 15.07
N ASP A 84 -6.03 24.41 16.14
CA ASP A 84 -7.07 24.74 17.10
C ASP A 84 -6.65 25.95 17.97
N GLU A 85 -5.38 26.06 18.34
CA GLU A 85 -4.82 27.25 19.01
C GLU A 85 -4.96 28.50 18.14
N LEU A 86 -4.56 28.44 16.86
CA LEU A 86 -4.72 29.55 15.91
C LEU A 86 -6.19 29.96 15.75
N ARG A 87 -7.12 29.00 15.73
CA ARG A 87 -8.57 29.28 15.67
C ARG A 87 -9.07 29.98 16.93
N ARG A 88 -8.59 29.58 18.12
CA ARG A 88 -8.94 30.23 19.40
C ARG A 88 -8.44 31.67 19.46
N VAL A 89 -7.18 31.90 19.08
CA VAL A 89 -6.59 33.25 19.01
C VAL A 89 -7.36 34.13 18.04
N LYS A 90 -7.71 33.61 16.85
CA LYS A 90 -8.50 34.36 15.86
C LYS A 90 -9.92 34.72 16.34
N LYS A 91 -10.52 33.91 17.22
CA LYS A 91 -11.89 34.11 17.72
C LYS A 91 -11.96 35.10 18.89
N GLN A 92 -10.84 35.36 19.58
CA GLN A 92 -10.73 36.32 20.68
C GLN A 92 -10.36 37.74 20.23
N LYS A 93 -10.12 37.93 18.92
CA LYS A 93 -9.78 39.20 18.30
C LYS A 93 -10.96 39.69 17.47
#